data_AF-A0A9D7IWB0-F1
#
_entry.id   AF-A0A9D7IWB0-F1
#
_cell.length_a   1.000
_cell.length_b   1.000
_cell.length_c   1.000
_cell.angle_alpha   90.00
_cell.angle_beta   90.00
_cell.angle_gamma   90.00
#
_symmetry.space_group_name_H-M   'P 1'
#
loop_
_entity.id
_entity.type
_entity.pdbx_description
1 polymer ?
#
loop_
_entity_poly.entity_id
_entity_poly.type
_entity_poly.pdbx_seq_one_letter_code
_entity_poly.pdbx_strand_id
1 'polypeptide(L)'
;MIAVLSPIWAIAFSKLTDTNVVSTDGSQAAIFFDGAALAGSYNRAPRVVELDSIASKADGNDTLLILNRVGGNLGTGASTLSSLFGLLYDDVENSYSFSISGGCQLRTVLSDTSPRTAPRFGSIIPTGRTGWMKLWSNSEIGILGAMINKNPNQASRTAFNGGHNLHALKLTAAPTLTIPVFEPSCIVNEPNPCPVRQPINQGKQYQKGPVPMDPALFDLYLE
;
A
#
# COMPACT_ATOMS: atom_id res chain seq x y z
N MET A 1 -7.08 -11.67 -28.37
CA MET A 1 -7.86 -11.51 -27.12
C MET A 1 -7.20 -10.40 -26.32
N ILE A 2 -7.71 -9.17 -26.44
CA ILE A 2 -7.17 -8.01 -25.71
C ILE A 2 -7.78 -8.05 -24.31
N ALA A 3 -6.96 -8.36 -23.31
CA ALA A 3 -7.35 -8.15 -21.92
C ALA A 3 -7.33 -6.64 -21.67
N VAL A 4 -8.51 -6.02 -21.60
CA VAL A 4 -8.65 -4.67 -21.06
C VAL A 4 -8.40 -4.79 -19.55
N LEU A 5 -7.14 -4.64 -19.16
CA LEU A 5 -6.77 -4.42 -17.76
C LEU A 5 -7.44 -3.12 -17.33
N SER A 6 -8.53 -3.21 -16.57
CA SER A 6 -9.07 -2.04 -15.89
C SER A 6 -7.96 -1.47 -14.99
N PRO A 7 -7.68 -0.15 -15.05
CA PRO A 7 -6.65 0.44 -14.22
C PRO A 7 -7.09 0.32 -12.76
N ILE A 8 -6.38 -0.50 -11.99
CA ILE A 8 -6.47 -0.46 -10.54
C ILE A 8 -5.99 0.94 -10.15
N TRP A 9 -6.86 1.72 -9.51
CA TRP A 9 -6.54 3.08 -9.10
C TRP A 9 -5.36 3.07 -8.12
N ALA A 10 -4.54 4.12 -8.08
CA ALA A 10 -3.48 4.23 -7.08
C ALA A 10 -4.05 4.71 -5.75
N ILE A 11 -3.60 4.15 -4.63
CA ILE A 11 -3.83 4.75 -3.31
C ILE A 11 -2.59 5.56 -2.97
N ALA A 12 -2.78 6.85 -2.68
CA ALA A 12 -1.72 7.78 -2.35
C ALA A 12 -1.86 8.30 -0.92
N PHE A 13 -0.72 8.55 -0.28
CA PHE A 13 -0.63 9.28 0.98
C PHE A 13 -0.04 10.67 0.71
N SER A 14 -0.69 11.70 1.24
CA SER A 14 -0.22 13.07 1.16
C SER A 14 0.70 13.37 2.33
N LYS A 15 1.86 13.95 2.04
CA LYS A 15 2.75 14.52 3.05
C LYS A 15 2.10 15.78 3.62
N LEU A 16 2.14 15.95 4.93
CA LEU A 16 1.48 17.08 5.62
C LEU A 16 2.42 18.25 5.91
N THR A 17 3.73 18.00 5.95
CA THR A 17 4.75 19.04 6.15
C THR A 17 5.99 18.75 5.31
N ASP A 18 6.78 19.77 4.97
CA ASP A 18 7.99 19.57 4.17
C ASP A 18 9.17 18.98 4.95
N THR A 19 9.07 18.90 6.28
CA THR A 19 10.15 18.39 7.12
C THR A 19 10.22 16.87 7.05
N ASN A 20 11.38 16.29 6.76
CA ASN A 20 11.61 14.85 6.78
C ASN A 20 12.17 14.42 8.15
N VAL A 21 11.91 13.18 8.55
CA VAL A 21 12.54 12.56 9.72
C VAL A 21 13.52 11.50 9.25
N VAL A 22 14.78 11.69 9.60
CA VAL A 22 15.91 10.80 9.31
C VAL A 22 16.60 10.48 10.62
N SER A 23 17.09 9.25 10.78
CA SER A 23 17.88 8.84 11.93
C SER A 23 19.17 9.66 12.03
N THR A 24 19.75 9.73 13.24
CA THR A 24 20.96 10.53 13.51
C THR A 24 22.17 10.07 12.71
N ASP A 25 22.22 8.78 12.39
CA ASP A 25 23.25 8.15 11.54
C ASP A 25 22.93 8.23 10.04
N GLY A 26 21.80 8.82 9.65
CA GLY A 26 21.41 8.97 8.24
C GLY A 26 20.94 7.68 7.56
N SER A 27 20.93 6.54 8.25
CA SER A 27 20.70 5.21 7.67
C SER A 27 19.22 4.86 7.45
N GLN A 28 18.30 5.59 8.08
CA GLN A 28 16.87 5.30 8.05
C GLN A 28 16.06 6.59 7.98
N ALA A 29 14.96 6.56 7.22
CA ALA A 29 13.93 7.59 7.21
C ALA A 29 12.61 7.04 7.72
N ALA A 30 11.80 7.87 8.36
CA ALA A 30 10.50 7.50 8.89
C ALA A 30 9.36 8.27 8.21
N ILE A 31 8.30 7.53 7.88
CA ILE A 31 7.03 8.03 7.38
C ILE A 31 5.97 7.72 8.45
N PHE A 32 5.36 8.77 9.01
CA PHE A 32 4.34 8.64 10.05
C PHE A 32 2.95 8.88 9.43
N PHE A 33 2.05 7.91 9.50
CA PHE A 33 0.67 8.04 9.00
C PHE A 33 -0.26 8.54 10.11
N ASP A 34 0.09 9.63 10.78
CA ASP A 34 -0.56 10.11 12.00
C ASP A 34 -1.66 11.16 11.77
N GLY A 35 -1.64 11.83 10.61
CA GLY A 35 -2.51 12.96 10.31
C GLY A 35 -2.13 14.25 11.04
N ALA A 36 -0.92 14.34 11.60
CA ALA A 36 -0.45 15.51 12.33
C ALA A 36 0.37 16.45 11.43
N ALA A 37 0.45 17.73 11.79
CA ALA A 37 1.32 18.69 11.13
C ALA A 37 2.74 18.67 11.75
N LEU A 38 3.34 17.46 11.89
CA LEU A 38 4.69 17.26 12.42
C LEU A 38 5.66 16.86 11.31
N ALA A 39 6.95 16.84 11.63
CA ALA A 39 7.98 16.37 10.71
C ALA A 39 7.76 14.89 10.35
N GLY A 40 7.84 14.56 9.06
CA GLY A 40 7.66 13.19 8.56
C GLY A 40 6.21 12.70 8.54
N SER A 41 5.24 13.56 8.87
CA SER A 41 3.82 13.20 8.95
C SER A 41 3.11 13.20 7.60
N TYR A 42 2.20 12.24 7.45
CA TYR A 42 1.33 12.01 6.30
C TYR A 42 -0.12 11.88 6.77
N ASN A 43 -1.07 11.93 5.83
CA ASN A 43 -2.45 11.58 6.11
C ASN A 43 -2.57 10.15 6.68
N ARG A 44 -3.64 9.94 7.45
CA ARG A 44 -3.87 8.68 8.18
C ARG A 44 -4.11 7.50 7.24
N ALA A 45 -3.66 6.32 7.65
CA ALA A 45 -3.84 5.10 6.89
C ALA A 45 -5.23 4.48 7.09
N PRO A 46 -5.81 3.81 6.08
CA PRO A 46 -7.04 3.04 6.27
C PRO A 46 -6.83 1.91 7.27
N ARG A 47 -7.80 1.74 8.16
CA ARG A 47 -7.82 0.75 9.26
C ARG A 47 -8.87 -0.32 9.01
N VAL A 48 -10.03 0.11 8.52
CA VAL A 48 -11.15 -0.74 8.13
C VAL A 48 -11.32 -0.55 6.64
N VAL A 49 -11.27 -1.65 5.90
CA VAL A 49 -11.39 -1.66 4.44
C VAL A 49 -12.61 -2.46 4.02
N GLU A 50 -13.25 -2.02 2.95
CA GLU A 50 -14.44 -2.66 2.39
C GLU A 50 -14.19 -3.12 0.96
N LEU A 51 -14.68 -4.31 0.68
CA LEU A 51 -14.86 -4.85 -0.64
C LEU A 51 -16.35 -4.80 -0.98
N ASP A 52 -16.74 -3.99 -1.96
CA ASP A 52 -18.10 -3.95 -2.46
C ASP A 52 -18.28 -4.85 -3.70
N SER A 53 -19.54 -5.04 -4.10
CA SER A 53 -19.89 -5.62 -5.40
C SER A 53 -19.29 -7.00 -5.70
N ILE A 54 -19.17 -7.85 -4.67
CA ILE A 54 -18.67 -9.23 -4.78
C ILE A 54 -19.67 -10.05 -5.57
N ALA A 55 -19.28 -10.46 -6.78
CA ALA A 55 -20.12 -11.29 -7.63
C ALA A 55 -20.10 -12.77 -7.19
N SER A 56 -21.21 -13.48 -7.40
CA SER A 56 -21.28 -14.90 -7.04
C SER A 56 -20.24 -15.74 -7.76
N LYS A 57 -19.55 -16.58 -6.99
CA LYS A 57 -18.62 -17.59 -7.53
C LYS A 57 -19.35 -18.63 -8.39
N ALA A 58 -20.60 -18.94 -8.06
CA ALA A 58 -21.41 -19.92 -8.80
C ALA A 58 -21.67 -19.48 -10.26
N ASP A 59 -21.58 -18.18 -10.54
CA ASP A 59 -21.70 -17.61 -11.89
C ASP A 59 -20.37 -17.63 -12.68
N GLY A 60 -19.36 -18.32 -12.16
CA GLY A 60 -18.02 -18.41 -12.77
C GLY A 60 -17.10 -17.25 -12.43
N ASN A 61 -17.47 -16.39 -11.45
CA ASN A 61 -16.60 -15.33 -10.98
C ASN A 61 -15.51 -15.86 -10.04
N ASP A 62 -14.28 -15.43 -10.28
CA ASP A 62 -13.13 -15.78 -9.46
C ASP A 62 -12.50 -14.50 -8.89
N THR A 63 -12.98 -14.12 -7.70
CA THR A 63 -12.54 -12.91 -7.01
C THR A 63 -11.31 -13.19 -6.15
N LEU A 64 -10.18 -12.63 -6.55
CA LEU A 64 -8.94 -12.56 -5.77
C LEU A 64 -8.97 -11.31 -4.88
N LEU A 65 -8.91 -11.53 -3.56
CA LEU A 65 -8.69 -10.50 -2.56
C LEU A 65 -7.19 -10.38 -2.25
N ILE A 66 -6.68 -9.16 -2.31
CA ILE A 66 -5.31 -8.82 -1.92
C ILE A 66 -5.36 -7.80 -0.79
N LEU A 67 -4.72 -8.09 0.34
CA LEU A 67 -4.54 -7.16 1.45
C LEU A 67 -3.06 -6.97 1.77
N ASN A 68 -2.68 -5.76 2.14
CA ASN A 68 -1.32 -5.37 2.49
C ASN A 68 -1.30 -4.63 3.81
N ARG A 69 -0.30 -4.93 4.64
CA ARG A 69 -0.01 -4.17 5.86
C ARG A 69 0.73 -2.87 5.51
N VAL A 70 0.27 -1.73 6.05
CA VAL A 70 0.94 -0.43 5.92
C VAL A 70 1.88 -0.16 7.09
N GLY A 71 3.17 -0.39 6.95
CA GLY A 71 4.16 -0.04 7.98
C GLY A 71 5.14 -1.16 8.29
N GLY A 72 5.94 -0.94 9.34
CA GLY A 72 7.09 -1.77 9.66
C GLY A 72 8.38 -1.17 9.14
N ASN A 73 9.44 -1.96 9.06
CA ASN A 73 10.76 -1.49 8.65
C ASN A 73 11.22 -2.22 7.40
N LEU A 74 11.31 -1.52 6.27
CA LEU A 74 11.68 -2.13 4.98
C LEU A 74 13.14 -2.62 4.92
N GLY A 75 13.98 -2.25 5.89
CA GLY A 75 15.34 -2.78 6.03
C GLY A 75 15.40 -4.14 6.73
N THR A 76 14.38 -4.53 7.52
CA THR A 76 14.34 -5.82 8.25
C THR A 76 13.16 -6.70 7.88
N GLY A 77 12.09 -6.11 7.36
CA GLY A 77 10.86 -6.76 6.96
C GLY A 77 9.63 -5.88 7.25
N ALA A 78 8.72 -5.79 6.29
CA ALA A 78 7.42 -5.15 6.50
C ALA A 78 6.65 -5.88 7.62
N SER A 79 5.86 -5.15 8.41
CA SER A 79 5.03 -5.77 9.44
C SER A 79 3.96 -6.69 8.83
N THR A 80 3.44 -7.62 9.62
CA THR A 80 2.38 -8.55 9.18
C THR A 80 0.98 -8.04 9.46
N LEU A 81 0.00 -8.55 8.71
CA LEU A 81 -1.43 -8.38 8.96
C LEU A 81 -1.91 -9.18 10.18
N SER A 82 -1.22 -10.29 10.49
CA SER A 82 -1.59 -11.21 11.57
C SER A 82 -3.03 -11.71 11.38
N SER A 83 -3.83 -11.79 12.44
CA SER A 83 -5.25 -12.10 12.39
C SER A 83 -6.08 -10.85 12.04
N LEU A 84 -6.93 -11.02 11.03
CA LEU A 84 -7.96 -10.08 10.61
C LEU A 84 -9.33 -10.68 10.91
N PHE A 85 -10.25 -9.82 11.31
CA PHE A 85 -11.66 -10.12 11.44
C PHE A 85 -12.42 -9.45 10.30
N GLY A 86 -13.48 -10.09 9.83
CA GLY A 86 -14.33 -9.53 8.80
C GLY A 86 -15.79 -9.90 8.97
N LEU A 87 -16.63 -9.10 8.31
CA LEU A 87 -18.05 -9.36 8.16
C LEU A 87 -18.36 -9.38 6.66
N LEU A 88 -18.94 -10.48 6.20
CA LEU A 88 -19.51 -10.65 4.88
C LEU A 88 -21.01 -10.34 4.96
N TYR A 89 -21.51 -9.60 3.97
CA TYR A 89 -22.90 -9.22 3.84
C TYR A 89 -23.45 -9.76 2.52
N ASP A 90 -24.68 -10.27 2.57
CA ASP A 90 -25.45 -10.54 1.35
C ASP A 90 -26.12 -9.26 0.82
N ASP A 91 -26.87 -9.39 -0.27
CA ASP A 91 -27.59 -8.28 -0.91
C ASP A 91 -28.79 -7.76 -0.12
N VAL A 92 -29.12 -8.40 1.00
CA VAL A 92 -30.18 -7.99 1.95
C VAL A 92 -29.55 -7.57 3.29
N GLU A 93 -28.24 -7.35 3.33
CA GLU A 93 -27.46 -6.89 4.48
C GLU A 93 -27.42 -7.84 5.69
N ASN A 94 -27.69 -9.13 5.51
CA ASN A 94 -27.44 -10.10 6.57
C ASN A 94 -25.93 -10.28 6.77
N SER A 95 -25.45 -10.17 8.02
CA SER A 95 -24.03 -10.18 8.33
C SER A 95 -23.53 -11.56 8.79
N TYR A 96 -22.38 -11.98 8.27
CA TYR A 96 -21.73 -13.24 8.60
C TYR A 96 -20.26 -12.99 8.94
N SER A 97 -19.86 -13.32 10.17
CA SER A 97 -18.48 -13.12 10.63
C SER A 97 -17.53 -14.18 10.11
N PHE A 98 -16.29 -13.78 9.89
CA PHE A 98 -15.18 -14.68 9.63
C PHE A 98 -13.87 -14.12 10.20
N SER A 99 -12.88 -14.99 10.29
CA SER A 99 -11.50 -14.61 10.57
C SER A 99 -10.58 -15.13 9.48
N ILE A 100 -9.57 -14.36 9.12
CA ILE A 100 -8.52 -14.75 8.18
C ILE A 100 -7.18 -14.23 8.67
N SER A 101 -6.10 -14.93 8.36
CA SER A 101 -4.75 -14.50 8.74
C SER A 101 -3.87 -14.28 7.53
N GLY A 102 -2.97 -13.30 7.60
CA GLY A 102 -2.00 -13.00 6.55
C GLY A 102 -0.63 -12.62 7.10
N GLY A 103 0.39 -12.79 6.27
CA GLY A 103 1.73 -12.22 6.50
C GLY A 103 1.74 -10.72 6.21
N CYS A 104 2.81 -10.20 5.62
CA CYS A 104 2.86 -8.79 5.19
C CYS A 104 1.80 -8.49 4.10
N GLN A 105 1.47 -9.52 3.32
CA GLN A 105 0.41 -9.52 2.32
C GLN A 105 -0.43 -10.79 2.47
N LEU A 106 -1.74 -10.66 2.27
CA LEU A 106 -2.67 -11.77 2.08
C LEU A 106 -3.13 -11.76 0.63
N ARG A 107 -3.11 -12.93 -0.02
CA ARG A 107 -3.72 -13.17 -1.33
C ARG A 107 -4.60 -14.40 -1.22
N THR A 108 -5.89 -14.25 -1.46
CA THR A 108 -6.82 -15.37 -1.36
C THR A 108 -7.97 -15.22 -2.34
N VAL A 109 -8.43 -16.35 -2.87
CA VAL A 109 -9.61 -16.41 -3.72
C VAL A 109 -10.83 -16.63 -2.84
N LEU A 110 -11.86 -15.80 -3.05
CA LEU A 110 -13.13 -15.94 -2.36
C LEU A 110 -13.86 -17.19 -2.84
N SER A 111 -14.19 -18.05 -1.88
CA SER A 111 -14.69 -19.40 -2.10
C SER A 111 -15.31 -19.98 -0.82
N ASP A 112 -15.92 -21.16 -0.92
CA ASP A 112 -16.45 -21.92 0.22
C ASP A 112 -15.38 -22.37 1.23
N THR A 113 -14.10 -22.24 0.89
CA THR A 113 -12.97 -22.58 1.76
C THR A 113 -12.26 -21.37 2.34
N SER A 114 -12.42 -20.18 1.73
CA SER A 114 -11.75 -18.97 2.17
C SER A 114 -12.53 -17.73 1.72
N PRO A 115 -12.89 -16.81 2.63
CA PRO A 115 -12.85 -16.96 4.09
C PRO A 115 -13.83 -18.02 4.60
N ARG A 116 -13.54 -18.63 5.76
CA ARG A 116 -14.45 -19.60 6.40
C ARG A 116 -15.58 -18.86 7.13
N THR A 117 -16.75 -18.81 6.51
CA THR A 117 -18.01 -18.33 7.12
C THR A 117 -18.93 -19.51 7.46
N ALA A 118 -19.94 -19.25 8.29
CA ALA A 118 -21.06 -20.16 8.52
C ALA A 118 -22.36 -19.36 8.38
N PRO A 119 -23.21 -19.62 7.35
CA PRO A 119 -23.06 -20.56 6.23
C PRO A 119 -21.85 -20.32 5.32
N ARG A 120 -21.56 -21.23 4.39
CA ARG A 120 -20.41 -21.09 3.46
C ARG A 120 -20.63 -19.94 2.46
N PHE A 121 -19.54 -19.42 1.92
CA PHE A 121 -19.53 -18.26 1.03
C PHE A 121 -20.56 -18.35 -0.11
N GLY A 122 -20.60 -19.47 -0.84
CA GLY A 122 -21.52 -19.66 -1.97
C GLY A 122 -23.00 -19.75 -1.57
N SER A 123 -23.29 -20.04 -0.29
CA SER A 123 -24.65 -19.96 0.25
C SER A 123 -25.05 -18.53 0.66
N ILE A 124 -24.08 -17.71 1.05
CA ILE A 124 -24.29 -16.30 1.40
C ILE A 124 -24.45 -15.45 0.13
N ILE A 125 -23.63 -15.70 -0.89
CA ILE A 125 -23.72 -15.05 -2.21
C ILE A 125 -24.03 -16.11 -3.27
N PRO A 126 -25.29 -16.57 -3.37
CA PRO A 126 -25.69 -17.57 -4.35
C PRO A 126 -25.73 -16.98 -5.77
N THR A 127 -25.93 -17.85 -6.77
CA THR A 127 -26.06 -17.51 -8.19
C THR A 127 -26.96 -16.28 -8.41
N GLY A 128 -26.47 -15.32 -9.21
CA GLY A 128 -27.21 -14.11 -9.55
C GLY A 128 -27.30 -13.06 -8.44
N ARG A 129 -26.64 -13.25 -7.30
CA ARG A 129 -26.57 -12.28 -6.20
C ARG A 129 -25.19 -11.67 -6.09
N THR A 130 -25.14 -10.54 -5.40
CA THR A 130 -23.91 -9.87 -5.00
C THR A 130 -23.85 -9.76 -3.48
N GLY A 131 -22.67 -9.45 -2.97
CA GLY A 131 -22.49 -9.10 -1.57
C GLY A 131 -21.35 -8.11 -1.42
N TRP A 132 -21.05 -7.80 -0.17
CA TRP A 132 -19.93 -6.94 0.18
C TRP A 132 -19.32 -7.42 1.49
N MET A 133 -18.07 -7.06 1.78
CA MET A 133 -17.48 -7.39 3.06
C MET A 133 -16.59 -6.28 3.58
N LYS A 134 -16.47 -6.21 4.89
CA LYS A 134 -15.52 -5.32 5.55
C LYS A 134 -14.52 -6.12 6.38
N LEU A 135 -13.27 -5.67 6.39
CA LEU A 135 -12.16 -6.32 7.10
C LEU A 135 -11.41 -5.31 7.95
N TRP A 136 -10.94 -5.77 9.11
CA TRP A 136 -10.11 -5.00 10.02
C TRP A 136 -9.24 -5.94 10.87
N SER A 137 -8.25 -5.38 11.56
CA SER A 137 -7.48 -6.10 12.57
C SER A 137 -7.92 -5.73 13.97
N ASN A 138 -7.69 -6.63 14.92
CA ASN A 138 -7.81 -6.34 16.35
C ASN A 138 -6.72 -5.36 16.83
N SER A 139 -5.58 -5.33 16.13
CA SER A 139 -4.53 -4.35 16.38
C SER A 139 -4.80 -3.05 15.62
N GLU A 140 -4.36 -1.92 16.17
CA GLU A 140 -4.37 -0.62 15.47
C GLU A 140 -3.31 -0.63 14.36
N ILE A 141 -3.70 -1.11 13.17
CA ILE A 141 -2.85 -1.21 12.00
C ILE A 141 -3.49 -0.55 10.78
N GLY A 142 -2.64 -0.03 9.90
CA GLY A 142 -3.03 0.37 8.56
C GLY A 142 -3.09 -0.84 7.62
N ILE A 143 -4.17 -0.93 6.84
CA ILE A 143 -4.48 -2.00 5.88
C ILE A 143 -4.89 -1.34 4.56
N LEU A 144 -4.29 -1.79 3.46
CA LEU A 144 -4.74 -1.46 2.11
C LEU A 144 -5.07 -2.74 1.37
N GLY A 145 -5.81 -2.65 0.28
CA GLY A 145 -6.03 -3.81 -0.57
C GLY A 145 -6.75 -3.49 -1.84
N ALA A 146 -6.89 -4.53 -2.65
CA ALA A 146 -7.62 -4.49 -3.90
C ALA A 146 -8.31 -5.84 -4.12
N MET A 147 -9.35 -5.81 -4.94
CA MET A 147 -9.90 -7.00 -5.54
C MET A 147 -9.60 -7.08 -7.02
N ILE A 148 -9.48 -8.29 -7.52
CA ILE A 148 -9.40 -8.59 -8.94
C ILE A 148 -10.36 -9.74 -9.21
N ASN A 149 -11.30 -9.56 -10.11
CA ASN A 149 -12.21 -10.61 -10.53
C ASN A 149 -11.89 -11.04 -11.96
N LYS A 150 -11.96 -12.36 -12.17
CA LYS A 150 -11.92 -12.96 -13.50
C LYS A 150 -13.15 -13.83 -13.69
N ASN A 151 -13.82 -13.66 -14.82
CA ASN A 151 -14.86 -14.58 -15.27
C ASN A 151 -14.55 -15.03 -16.72
N PRO A 152 -14.25 -16.33 -16.94
CA PRO A 152 -13.93 -16.84 -18.26
C PRO A 152 -15.14 -16.85 -19.22
N ASN A 153 -16.38 -16.82 -18.71
CA ASN A 153 -17.60 -16.85 -19.51
C ASN A 153 -18.06 -15.42 -19.85
N GLN A 154 -17.38 -14.75 -20.78
CA GLN A 154 -17.66 -13.36 -21.15
C GLN A 154 -19.02 -13.12 -21.81
N ALA A 155 -19.76 -14.18 -22.18
CA ALA A 155 -21.12 -14.08 -22.69
C ALA A 155 -22.17 -13.92 -21.59
N SER A 156 -21.82 -14.20 -20.32
CA SER A 156 -22.74 -14.03 -19.19
C SER A 156 -22.92 -12.55 -18.84
N ARG A 157 -24.15 -12.13 -18.55
CA ARG A 157 -24.45 -10.77 -18.06
C ARG A 157 -23.90 -10.51 -16.66
N THR A 158 -23.60 -11.57 -15.90
CA THR A 158 -22.98 -11.50 -14.57
C THR A 158 -21.46 -11.67 -14.61
N ALA A 159 -20.87 -11.76 -15.81
CA ALA A 159 -19.43 -11.87 -15.97
C ALA A 159 -18.74 -10.51 -15.78
N PHE A 160 -17.94 -10.42 -14.73
CA PHE A 160 -17.10 -9.25 -14.49
C PHE A 160 -15.62 -9.62 -14.67
N ASN A 161 -14.87 -8.78 -15.37
CA ASN A 161 -13.42 -8.90 -15.50
C ASN A 161 -12.81 -7.52 -15.21
N GLY A 162 -12.11 -7.39 -14.09
CA GLY A 162 -11.61 -6.10 -13.64
C GLY A 162 -11.18 -6.14 -12.18
N GLY A 163 -10.86 -4.98 -11.65
CA GLY A 163 -10.46 -4.85 -10.25
C GLY A 163 -10.53 -3.42 -9.79
N HIS A 164 -10.62 -3.24 -8.48
CA HIS A 164 -10.60 -1.94 -7.83
C HIS A 164 -9.96 -2.07 -6.45
N ASN A 165 -9.58 -0.91 -5.91
CA ASN A 165 -9.12 -0.85 -4.53
C ASN A 165 -10.27 -1.06 -3.56
N LEU A 166 -9.92 -1.54 -2.38
CA LEU A 166 -10.84 -1.57 -1.26
C LEU A 166 -11.10 -0.15 -0.76
N HIS A 167 -12.35 0.10 -0.37
CA HIS A 167 -12.78 1.38 0.15
C HIS A 167 -12.33 1.55 1.60
N ALA A 168 -11.84 2.73 1.96
CA ALA A 168 -11.44 3.04 3.32
C ALA A 168 -12.66 3.51 4.14
N LEU A 169 -13.07 2.73 5.14
CA LEU A 169 -14.21 3.07 6.01
C LEU A 169 -13.80 3.81 7.28
N LYS A 170 -12.61 3.51 7.80
CA LYS A 170 -12.05 4.15 8.99
C LYS A 170 -10.56 4.31 8.82
N LEU A 171 -9.99 5.39 9.36
CA LEU A 171 -8.57 5.66 9.33
C LEU A 171 -7.92 5.42 10.71
N THR A 172 -6.62 5.18 10.74
CA THR A 172 -5.79 5.05 11.95
C THR A 172 -4.52 5.89 11.85
N ALA A 173 -4.06 6.39 13.00
CA ALA A 173 -2.84 7.17 13.15
C ALA A 173 -1.63 6.31 13.59
N ALA A 174 -1.83 5.02 13.82
CA ALA A 174 -0.83 4.14 14.41
C ALA A 174 0.36 3.73 13.49
N PRO A 175 0.19 3.54 12.16
CA PRO A 175 1.26 2.95 11.38
C PRO A 175 2.41 3.93 11.14
N THR A 176 3.62 3.40 11.23
CA THR A 176 4.86 4.05 10.79
C THR A 176 5.56 3.13 9.81
N LEU A 177 6.11 3.69 8.74
CA LEU A 177 6.95 2.98 7.78
C LEU A 177 8.37 3.52 7.86
N THR A 178 9.31 2.64 8.18
CA THR A 178 10.74 2.95 8.18
C THR A 178 11.36 2.47 6.87
N ILE A 179 12.06 3.36 6.19
CA ILE A 179 12.71 3.13 4.90
C ILE A 179 14.22 3.17 5.12
N PRO A 180 14.98 2.15 4.71
CA PRO A 180 16.44 2.22 4.74
C PRO A 180 16.93 3.25 3.72
N VAL A 181 17.85 4.09 4.14
CA VAL A 181 18.55 5.07 3.31
C VAL A 181 19.94 4.52 3.06
N PHE A 182 20.27 4.29 1.80
CA PHE A 182 21.61 3.87 1.40
C PHE A 182 22.39 5.08 0.94
N GLU A 183 23.56 5.31 1.53
CA GLU A 183 24.46 6.36 1.08
C GLU A 183 24.98 6.02 -0.33
N PRO A 184 25.08 7.00 -1.24
CA PRO A 184 25.75 6.80 -2.52
C PRO A 184 27.21 6.37 -2.29
N SER A 185 27.61 5.22 -2.83
CA SER A 185 29.00 4.78 -2.77
C SER A 185 29.85 5.70 -3.65
N CYS A 186 30.63 6.58 -3.02
CA CYS A 186 31.58 7.42 -3.73
C CYS A 186 32.83 6.56 -4.00
N ILE A 187 33.07 6.20 -5.25
CA ILE A 187 34.38 5.67 -5.66
C ILE A 187 35.34 6.86 -5.70
N VAL A 188 36.36 6.84 -4.85
CA VAL A 188 37.36 7.92 -4.69
C VAL A 188 38.26 8.17 -5.92
N ASN A 189 37.90 7.61 -7.08
CA ASN A 189 38.71 7.65 -8.31
C ASN A 189 38.06 8.45 -9.45
N GLU A 190 36.95 9.16 -9.21
CA GLU A 190 36.30 10.02 -10.21
C GLU A 190 36.58 11.51 -9.92
N PRO A 191 36.84 12.36 -10.93
CA PRO A 191 37.30 13.75 -10.76
C PRO A 191 36.36 14.70 -9.98
N ASN A 192 35.19 14.24 -9.55
CA ASN A 192 34.27 15.01 -8.69
C ASN A 192 33.99 14.25 -7.38
N PRO A 193 34.83 14.41 -6.34
CA PRO A 193 34.56 13.82 -5.03
C PRO A 193 33.27 14.42 -4.44
N CYS A 194 32.36 13.56 -3.98
CA CYS A 194 31.13 14.01 -3.30
C CYS A 194 31.47 14.82 -2.04
N PRO A 195 30.63 15.80 -1.66
CA PRO A 195 30.81 16.53 -0.41
C PRO A 195 30.65 15.58 0.77
N VAL A 196 31.76 15.35 1.49
CA VAL A 196 31.78 14.58 2.74
C VAL A 196 30.85 15.27 3.76
N ARG A 197 29.88 14.55 4.33
CA ARG A 197 29.09 15.05 5.46
C ARG A 197 30.03 15.28 6.65
N GLN A 198 30.27 16.54 7.00
CA GLN A 198 30.76 16.86 8.34
C GLN A 198 29.62 16.63 9.35
N PRO A 199 29.90 16.13 10.56
CA PRO A 199 28.87 15.94 11.57
C PRO A 199 28.15 17.26 11.83
N ILE A 200 26.81 17.21 11.81
CA ILE A 200 25.91 18.30 12.14
C ILE A 200 26.10 18.73 13.60
N ASN A 201 27.11 19.56 13.84
CA ASN A 201 27.15 20.39 15.05
C ASN A 201 26.10 21.48 14.88
N GLN A 202 25.13 21.49 15.80
CA GLN A 202 24.04 22.46 15.85
C GLN A 202 24.56 23.90 15.66
N GLY A 203 24.04 24.63 14.66
CA GLY A 203 24.03 26.10 14.69
C GLY A 203 24.86 26.89 13.69
N LYS A 204 25.08 26.46 12.43
CA LYS A 204 25.56 27.39 11.39
C LYS A 204 24.78 27.29 10.07
N GLN A 205 24.22 28.43 9.68
CA GLN A 205 23.52 28.68 8.42
C GLN A 205 24.46 28.45 7.22
N TYR A 206 23.96 27.77 6.18
CA TYR A 206 24.65 27.61 4.91
C TYR A 206 24.68 28.94 4.16
N GLN A 207 25.87 29.51 3.91
CA GLN A 207 26.03 30.57 2.90
C GLN A 207 26.29 29.95 1.53
N LYS A 208 25.42 30.30 0.57
CA LYS A 208 25.53 29.94 -0.85
C LYS A 208 26.60 30.83 -1.51
N GLY A 209 27.83 30.33 -1.60
CA GLY A 209 28.87 30.92 -2.46
C GLY A 209 28.80 30.35 -3.89
N PRO A 210 29.20 31.12 -4.92
CA PRO A 210 29.17 30.66 -6.31
C PRO A 210 30.25 29.61 -6.55
N VAL A 211 29.88 28.50 -7.20
CA VAL A 211 30.82 27.46 -7.61
C VAL A 211 31.59 27.96 -8.84
N PRO A 212 32.94 27.87 -8.89
CA PRO A 212 33.68 28.20 -10.09
C PRO A 212 33.41 27.13 -11.16
N MET A 213 33.00 27.53 -12.36
CA MET A 213 32.99 26.61 -13.51
C MET A 213 34.41 26.47 -14.08
N ASP A 214 34.84 25.23 -14.27
CA ASP A 214 36.08 24.86 -14.94
C ASP A 214 36.00 25.22 -16.44
N PRO A 215 36.94 26.02 -17.00
CA PRO A 215 36.91 26.42 -18.42
C PRO A 215 37.23 25.29 -19.42
N ALA A 216 37.66 24.10 -18.96
CA ALA A 216 38.22 23.07 -19.83
C ALA A 216 37.21 22.23 -20.66
N LEU A 217 35.91 22.53 -20.61
CA LEU A 217 34.86 21.74 -21.28
C LEU A 217 34.20 22.43 -22.50
N PHE A 218 34.73 23.56 -22.98
CA PHE A 218 34.10 24.32 -24.07
C PHE A 218 34.64 24.02 -25.50
N ASP A 219 35.70 23.23 -25.66
CA ASP A 219 36.41 23.06 -26.95
C ASP A 219 36.11 21.75 -27.71
N LEU A 220 34.91 21.20 -27.61
CA LEU A 220 34.54 19.99 -28.38
C LEU A 220 33.25 20.10 -29.20
N TYR A 221 32.81 21.33 -29.47
CA TYR A 221 31.75 21.61 -30.44
C TYR A 221 32.12 22.88 -31.20
N LEU A 222 32.94 22.76 -32.25
CA LEU A 222 32.97 23.63 -33.44
C LEU A 222 34.11 23.16 -34.36
N GLU A 223 33.93 22.01 -35.03
CA GLU A 223 34.33 21.74 -36.43
C GLU A 223 33.38 20.71 -37.04
#